data_AF-E1QGT2-F1
#
_entry.id   AF-E1QGT2-F1
#
_cell.length_a   1.000
_cell.length_b   1.000
_cell.length_c   1.000
_cell.angle_alpha   90.00
_cell.angle_beta   90.00
_cell.angle_gamma   90.00
#
_symmetry.space_group_name_H-M   'P 1'
#
loop_
_entity.id
_entity.type
_entity.pdbx_description
1 polymer ?
#
loop_
_entity_poly.entity_id
_entity_poly.type
_entity_poly.pdbx_seq_one_letter_code
_entity_poly.pdbx_strand_id
1 'polypeptide(L)'
;MSHSAPDDAGCAALLTALAQALERGQGLDLPADEATMARCLRRAAALLAPEPTQAPPSRPADLARPQAFAATLYADGGARGNPGPAGAGAVIYDQSGAQIAALSRYLGQATNNVAEYQALLMGLEAALELGVGQIDVRLDSELLVKQLGGQYQVKAPHLKPLFQKAKALLQQFTGAHIVHVRREQNGVADGLANQAMDRRAN
;
A
#
# COMPACT_ATOMS: atom_id res chain seq x y z
N MET A 1 -37.14 23.81 36.36
CA MET A 1 -37.42 22.38 36.08
C MET A 1 -36.46 21.94 35.00
N SER A 2 -35.36 21.31 35.39
CA SER A 2 -34.27 20.86 34.53
C SER A 2 -34.62 19.52 33.89
N HIS A 3 -34.67 19.46 32.56
CA HIS A 3 -34.69 18.19 31.82
C HIS A 3 -33.25 17.67 31.71
N SER A 4 -32.93 16.64 32.49
CA SER A 4 -31.71 15.84 32.30
C SER A 4 -31.86 15.02 31.02
N ALA A 5 -30.83 15.06 30.16
CA ALA A 5 -30.68 14.11 29.08
C ALA A 5 -30.53 12.68 29.65
N PRO A 6 -31.07 11.63 28.99
CA PRO A 6 -30.94 10.27 29.49
C PRO A 6 -29.50 9.78 29.38
N ASP A 7 -28.99 9.15 30.45
CA ASP A 7 -27.70 8.48 30.50
C ASP A 7 -27.62 7.31 29.47
N ASP A 8 -26.41 6.92 29.07
CA ASP A 8 -26.13 5.91 28.03
C ASP A 8 -26.87 4.57 28.22
N ALA A 9 -27.16 4.19 29.48
CA ALA A 9 -27.95 3.00 29.81
C ALA A 9 -29.42 3.08 29.35
N GLY A 10 -30.01 4.28 29.32
CA GLY A 10 -31.37 4.51 28.83
C GLY A 10 -31.49 4.38 27.31
N CYS A 11 -30.41 4.64 26.57
CA CYS A 11 -30.38 4.54 25.11
C CYS A 11 -30.34 3.07 24.63
N ALA A 12 -29.60 2.22 25.34
CA ALA A 12 -29.50 0.79 25.06
C ALA A 12 -30.83 0.04 25.26
N ALA A 13 -31.59 0.42 26.30
CA ALA A 13 -32.91 -0.15 26.58
C ALA A 13 -33.93 0.18 25.46
N LEU A 14 -33.87 1.40 24.92
CA LEU A 14 -34.75 1.85 23.84
C LEU A 14 -34.46 1.13 22.52
N LEU A 15 -33.17 0.90 22.21
CA LEU A 15 -32.72 0.17 21.03
C LEU A 15 -33.13 -1.30 21.05
N THR A 16 -33.04 -1.93 22.23
CA THR A 16 -33.45 -3.32 22.41
C THR A 16 -34.96 -3.48 22.22
N ALA A 17 -35.75 -2.55 22.75
CA ALA A 17 -37.20 -2.56 22.59
C ALA A 17 -37.62 -2.34 21.13
N LEU A 18 -36.91 -1.49 20.38
CA LEU A 18 -37.20 -1.22 18.96
C LEU A 18 -36.88 -2.43 18.06
N ALA A 19 -35.76 -3.11 18.31
CA ALA A 19 -35.39 -4.33 17.59
C ALA A 19 -36.41 -5.46 17.83
N GLN A 20 -36.84 -5.65 19.09
CA GLN A 20 -37.85 -6.65 19.46
C GLN A 20 -39.25 -6.35 18.87
N ALA A 21 -39.60 -5.08 18.68
CA ALA A 21 -40.87 -4.69 18.05
C ALA A 21 -40.88 -5.01 16.54
N LEU A 22 -39.75 -4.80 15.85
CA LEU A 22 -39.57 -5.12 14.43
C LEU A 22 -39.63 -6.62 14.15
N GLU A 23 -39.06 -7.46 15.01
CA GLU A 23 -39.12 -8.92 14.87
C GLU A 23 -40.52 -9.52 15.10
N ARG A 24 -41.38 -8.82 15.87
CA ARG A 24 -42.75 -9.25 16.19
C ARG A 24 -43.82 -8.71 15.25
N GLY A 25 -43.44 -7.94 14.22
CA GLY A 25 -44.38 -7.41 13.22
C GLY A 25 -45.44 -6.46 13.78
N GLN A 26 -45.16 -5.79 14.90
CA GLN A 26 -46.06 -4.78 15.46
C GLN A 26 -45.75 -3.41 14.84
N GLY A 27 -46.79 -2.70 14.38
CA GLY A 27 -46.65 -1.38 13.77
C GLY A 27 -46.08 -0.35 14.75
N LEU A 28 -45.01 0.33 14.35
CA LEU A 28 -44.50 1.49 15.06
C LEU A 28 -45.47 2.66 14.87
N ASP A 29 -45.99 3.20 15.98
CA ASP A 29 -46.75 4.45 15.98
C ASP A 29 -45.78 5.62 15.76
N LEU A 30 -45.60 5.97 14.48
CA LEU A 30 -44.67 7.02 14.06
C LEU A 30 -45.33 8.39 14.27
N PRO A 31 -44.61 9.38 14.85
CA PRO A 31 -45.18 10.70 15.10
C PRO A 31 -45.56 11.39 13.78
N ALA A 32 -46.79 11.91 13.68
CA ALA A 32 -47.31 12.55 12.45
C ALA A 32 -46.58 13.85 12.05
N ASP A 33 -45.77 14.41 12.94
CA ASP A 33 -44.98 15.61 12.70
C ASP A 33 -43.70 15.29 11.89
N GLU A 34 -43.59 15.91 10.71
CA GLU A 34 -42.50 15.69 9.76
C GLU A 34 -41.12 16.01 10.35
N ALA A 35 -41.01 17.04 11.19
CA ALA A 35 -39.75 17.44 11.81
C ALA A 35 -39.27 16.44 12.86
N THR A 36 -40.21 15.79 13.54
CA THR A 36 -39.96 14.75 14.55
C THR A 36 -39.64 13.43 13.87
N MET A 37 -40.39 13.05 12.83
CA MET A 37 -40.11 11.90 11.98
C MET A 37 -38.71 11.97 11.38
N ALA A 38 -38.35 13.10 10.76
CA ALA A 38 -37.02 13.30 10.15
C ALA A 38 -35.90 13.23 11.20
N ARG A 39 -36.16 13.67 12.43
CA ARG A 39 -35.19 13.56 13.53
C ARG A 39 -35.02 12.12 14.00
N CYS A 40 -36.12 11.37 14.14
CA CYS A 40 -36.09 9.96 14.50
C CYS A 40 -35.40 9.11 13.42
N LEU A 41 -35.71 9.33 12.14
CA LEU A 41 -35.08 8.62 11.03
C LEU A 41 -33.57 8.90 10.92
N ARG A 42 -33.13 10.15 11.08
CA ARG A 42 -31.70 10.49 11.10
C ARG A 42 -30.95 9.79 12.24
N ARG A 43 -31.60 9.67 13.40
CA ARG A 43 -31.01 9.05 14.59
C ARG A 43 -30.98 7.52 14.48
N ALA A 44 -32.03 6.92 13.93
CA ALA A 44 -32.05 5.48 13.60
C ALA A 44 -31.02 5.12 12.52
N ALA A 45 -30.85 5.95 11.49
CA ALA A 45 -29.82 5.77 10.47
C ALA A 45 -28.40 5.86 11.04
N ALA A 46 -28.15 6.70 12.04
CA ALA A 46 -26.86 6.77 12.72
C ALA A 46 -26.56 5.52 13.58
N LEU A 47 -27.58 4.83 14.08
CA LEU A 47 -27.45 3.61 14.89
C LEU A 47 -27.33 2.33 14.05
N LEU A 48 -27.80 2.38 12.80
CA LEU A 48 -27.67 1.31 11.80
C LEU A 48 -26.49 1.53 10.83
N ALA A 49 -25.85 2.69 10.90
CA ALA A 49 -24.59 2.90 10.20
C ALA A 49 -23.57 1.92 10.76
N PRO A 50 -22.81 1.20 9.92
CA PRO A 50 -21.67 0.45 10.42
C PRO A 50 -20.79 1.43 11.19
N GLU A 51 -20.42 1.06 12.42
CA GLU A 51 -19.35 1.74 13.16
C GLU A 51 -18.24 2.04 12.15
N PRO A 52 -17.71 3.28 12.06
CA PRO A 52 -16.65 3.57 11.13
C PRO A 52 -15.56 2.54 11.43
N THR A 53 -15.37 1.61 10.49
CA THR A 53 -14.35 0.58 10.61
C THR A 53 -13.10 1.33 10.98
N GLN A 54 -12.64 1.16 12.22
CA GLN A 54 -11.45 1.86 12.67
C GLN A 54 -10.41 1.54 11.62
N ALA A 55 -10.05 2.54 10.81
CA ALA A 55 -8.91 2.42 9.95
C ALA A 55 -7.78 1.94 10.88
N PRO A 56 -6.96 0.95 10.45
CA PRO A 56 -5.84 0.50 11.27
C PRO A 56 -5.13 1.74 11.79
N PRO A 57 -4.82 1.83 13.09
CA PRO A 57 -4.44 3.08 13.73
C PRO A 57 -3.41 3.77 12.85
N SER A 58 -3.80 4.91 12.28
CA SER A 58 -2.85 5.78 11.59
C SER A 58 -1.77 6.06 12.61
N ARG A 59 -0.57 5.50 12.39
CA ARG A 59 0.56 5.64 13.31
C ARG A 59 0.62 7.12 13.73
N PRO A 60 0.67 7.42 15.03
CA PRO A 60 0.82 8.80 15.46
C PRO A 60 2.07 9.38 14.78
N ALA A 61 1.93 10.55 14.17
CA ALA A 61 2.94 11.23 13.37
C ALA A 61 4.17 11.71 14.19
N ASP A 62 4.40 11.12 15.37
CA ASP A 62 5.41 11.52 16.33
C ASP A 62 6.01 10.30 17.07
N LEU A 63 6.20 9.19 16.34
CA LEU A 63 7.10 8.13 16.78
C LEU A 63 8.46 8.40 16.16
N ALA A 64 9.44 8.72 17.01
CA ALA A 64 10.86 8.80 16.68
C ALA A 64 11.20 7.83 15.54
N ARG A 65 11.83 8.34 14.46
CA ARG A 65 12.22 7.56 13.28
C ARG A 65 12.63 6.15 13.75
N PRO A 66 11.94 5.07 13.33
CA PRO A 66 12.36 3.72 13.69
C PRO A 66 13.85 3.60 13.38
N GLN A 67 14.61 2.99 14.29
CA GLN A 67 16.07 2.95 14.21
C GLN A 67 16.48 2.60 12.78
N ALA A 68 17.07 3.58 12.10
CA ALA A 68 17.52 3.47 10.73
C ALA A 68 18.48 2.29 10.63
N PHE A 69 18.01 1.17 10.08
CA PHE A 69 18.82 -0.02 9.85
C PHE A 69 19.20 -0.11 8.37
N ALA A 70 20.28 -0.85 8.09
CA ALA A 70 20.68 -1.17 6.72
C ALA A 70 19.89 -2.37 6.18
N ALA A 71 19.55 -2.34 4.90
CA ALA A 71 18.91 -3.46 4.21
C ALA A 71 19.45 -3.62 2.78
N THR A 72 19.24 -4.79 2.20
CA THR A 72 19.53 -5.08 0.79
C THR A 72 18.22 -5.23 0.03
N LEU A 73 18.05 -4.47 -1.05
CA LEU A 73 16.92 -4.56 -1.97
C LEU A 73 17.37 -5.25 -3.26
N TYR A 74 16.65 -6.29 -3.66
CA TYR A 74 16.70 -6.85 -5.00
C TYR A 74 15.40 -6.51 -5.70
N ALA A 75 15.49 -6.08 -6.96
CA ALA A 75 14.32 -5.78 -7.78
C ALA A 75 14.51 -6.29 -9.20
N ASP A 76 13.44 -6.75 -9.80
CA ASP A 76 13.40 -7.16 -11.20
C ASP A 76 12.00 -6.92 -11.79
N GLY A 77 11.95 -6.60 -13.07
CA GLY A 77 10.70 -6.40 -13.79
C GLY A 77 10.80 -6.95 -15.20
N GLY A 78 9.75 -7.61 -15.64
CA GLY A 78 9.71 -8.29 -16.93
C GLY A 78 8.44 -8.00 -17.70
N ALA A 79 8.50 -8.13 -19.02
CA ALA A 79 7.33 -8.10 -19.89
C ALA A 79 7.35 -9.28 -20.89
N ARG A 80 6.20 -9.94 -21.07
CA ARG A 80 5.96 -10.99 -22.07
C ARG A 80 5.64 -10.34 -23.42
N GLY A 81 6.69 -9.86 -24.10
CA GLY A 81 6.59 -8.99 -25.28
C GLY A 81 6.95 -7.55 -24.93
N ASN A 82 7.23 -6.71 -25.94
CA ASN A 82 7.73 -5.35 -25.74
C ASN A 82 7.04 -4.33 -26.67
N PRO A 83 5.88 -3.76 -26.27
CA PRO A 83 5.17 -3.95 -25.00
C PRO A 83 4.39 -5.26 -24.91
N GLY A 84 4.09 -5.71 -23.70
CA GLY A 84 3.28 -6.90 -23.43
C GLY A 84 2.87 -6.99 -21.96
N PRO A 85 2.15 -8.05 -21.54
CA PRO A 85 1.83 -8.29 -20.13
C PRO A 85 3.10 -8.23 -19.27
N ALA A 86 3.10 -7.40 -18.24
CA ALA A 86 4.29 -7.09 -17.47
C ALA A 86 4.08 -7.28 -15.96
N GLY A 87 5.16 -7.61 -15.28
CA GLY A 87 5.20 -7.83 -13.83
C GLY A 87 6.43 -7.18 -13.21
N ALA A 88 6.31 -6.81 -11.95
CA ALA A 88 7.40 -6.31 -11.12
C ALA A 88 7.51 -7.15 -9.86
N GLY A 89 8.75 -7.45 -9.47
CA GLY A 89 9.11 -8.18 -8.27
C GLY A 89 10.20 -7.44 -7.49
N ALA A 90 10.07 -7.44 -6.16
CA ALA A 90 11.09 -6.88 -5.28
C ALA A 90 11.15 -7.68 -3.98
N VAL A 91 12.35 -7.85 -3.45
CA VAL A 91 12.58 -8.53 -2.16
C VAL A 91 13.61 -7.74 -1.34
N ILE A 92 13.34 -7.62 -0.04
CA ILE A 92 14.18 -6.88 0.89
C ILE A 92 14.68 -7.83 1.97
N TYR A 93 15.99 -7.80 2.20
CA TYR A 93 16.66 -8.55 3.26
C TYR A 93 17.27 -7.60 4.28
N ASP A 94 17.18 -7.95 5.57
CA ASP A 94 17.92 -7.24 6.62
C ASP A 94 19.41 -7.64 6.66
N GLN A 95 20.17 -7.09 7.61
CA GLN A 95 21.60 -7.37 7.76
C GLN A 95 21.91 -8.81 8.19
N SER A 96 20.94 -9.53 8.76
CA SER A 96 21.09 -10.95 9.10
C SER A 96 20.87 -11.86 7.88
N GLY A 97 20.41 -11.29 6.75
CA GLY A 97 20.01 -12.04 5.57
C GLY A 97 18.57 -12.56 5.65
N ALA A 98 17.79 -12.16 6.66
CA ALA A 98 16.39 -12.53 6.76
C ALA A 98 15.55 -11.71 5.78
N GLN A 99 14.64 -12.38 5.07
CA GLN A 99 13.70 -11.71 4.18
C GLN A 99 12.65 -10.97 5.01
N ILE A 100 12.61 -9.65 4.91
CA ILE A 100 11.67 -8.79 5.65
C ILE A 100 10.51 -8.30 4.79
N ALA A 101 10.63 -8.37 3.46
CA ALA A 101 9.54 -8.11 2.53
C ALA A 101 9.74 -8.84 1.21
N ALA A 102 8.65 -9.27 0.59
CA ALA A 102 8.59 -9.76 -0.78
C ALA A 102 7.34 -9.19 -1.46
N LEU A 103 7.54 -8.57 -2.62
CA LEU A 103 6.56 -7.76 -3.32
C LEU A 103 6.43 -8.27 -4.74
N SER A 104 5.20 -8.36 -5.23
CA SER A 104 4.91 -8.82 -6.60
C SER A 104 3.67 -8.07 -7.09
N ARG A 105 3.78 -7.40 -8.24
CA ARG A 105 2.71 -6.58 -8.82
C ARG A 105 2.59 -6.80 -10.31
N TYR A 106 1.38 -7.10 -10.76
CA TYR A 106 1.05 -7.08 -12.18
C TYR A 106 0.91 -5.63 -12.66
N LEU A 107 1.53 -5.30 -13.78
CA LEU A 107 1.62 -3.93 -14.31
C LEU A 107 0.71 -3.67 -15.51
N GLY A 108 -0.11 -4.65 -15.91
CA GLY A 108 -0.87 -4.54 -17.16
C GLY A 108 0.05 -4.74 -18.36
N GLN A 109 -0.12 -3.91 -19.39
CA GLN A 109 0.78 -3.89 -20.55
C GLN A 109 1.86 -2.82 -20.37
N ALA A 110 3.13 -3.23 -20.42
CA ALA A 110 4.27 -2.33 -20.35
C ALA A 110 5.44 -2.85 -21.17
N THR A 111 6.46 -2.00 -21.37
CA THR A 111 7.76 -2.43 -21.89
C THR A 111 8.60 -3.02 -20.77
N ASN A 112 9.65 -3.79 -21.11
CA ASN A 112 10.55 -4.36 -20.12
C ASN A 112 11.19 -3.28 -19.24
N ASN A 113 11.69 -2.20 -19.84
CA ASN A 113 12.34 -1.11 -19.10
C ASN A 113 11.37 -0.41 -18.14
N VAL A 114 10.10 -0.24 -18.53
CA VAL A 114 9.08 0.30 -17.62
C VAL A 114 8.87 -0.65 -16.44
N ALA A 115 8.80 -1.96 -16.68
CA ALA A 115 8.65 -2.95 -15.63
C ALA A 115 9.82 -2.95 -14.64
N GLU A 116 11.06 -2.92 -15.12
CA GLU A 116 12.27 -2.84 -14.28
C GLU A 116 12.25 -1.58 -13.38
N TYR A 117 11.92 -0.41 -13.95
CA TYR A 117 11.79 0.81 -13.17
C TYR A 117 10.68 0.73 -12.12
N GLN A 118 9.53 0.15 -12.46
CA GLN A 118 8.40 0.00 -11.53
C GLN A 118 8.74 -0.96 -10.39
N ALA A 119 9.50 -2.02 -10.65
CA ALA A 119 10.00 -2.93 -9.62
C ALA A 119 10.92 -2.23 -8.64
N LEU A 120 11.88 -1.44 -9.14
CA LEU A 120 12.76 -0.65 -8.30
C LEU A 120 11.98 0.36 -7.44
N LEU A 121 11.05 1.11 -8.03
CA LEU A 121 10.24 2.09 -7.32
C LEU A 121 9.44 1.45 -6.19
N MET A 122 8.79 0.31 -6.47
CA MET A 122 8.03 -0.44 -5.50
C MET A 122 8.90 -0.92 -4.33
N GLY A 123 10.10 -1.42 -4.61
CA GLY A 123 11.04 -1.86 -3.59
C GLY A 123 11.56 -0.71 -2.71
N LEU A 124 11.90 0.43 -3.33
CA LEU A 124 12.38 1.62 -2.61
C LEU A 124 11.30 2.21 -1.70
N GLU A 125 10.06 2.31 -2.19
CA GLU A 125 8.91 2.77 -1.39
C GLU A 125 8.70 1.87 -0.17
N ALA A 126 8.66 0.55 -0.37
CA ALA A 126 8.51 -0.40 0.73
C ALA A 126 9.67 -0.35 1.74
N ALA A 127 10.91 -0.17 1.28
CA ALA A 127 12.06 -0.04 2.17
C ALA A 127 11.93 1.20 3.08
N LEU A 128 11.47 2.34 2.54
CA LEU A 128 11.22 3.56 3.32
C LEU A 128 10.09 3.35 4.34
N GLU A 129 9.00 2.68 3.95
CA GLU A 129 7.88 2.35 4.85
C GLU A 129 8.29 1.44 6.01
N LEU A 130 9.28 0.56 5.78
CA LEU A 130 9.87 -0.30 6.81
C LEU A 130 10.84 0.44 7.75
N GLY A 131 11.19 1.71 7.45
CA GLY A 131 12.14 2.47 8.25
C GLY A 131 13.61 2.18 7.93
N VAL A 132 13.90 1.63 6.75
CA VAL A 132 15.27 1.41 6.30
C VAL A 132 15.98 2.76 6.14
N GLY A 133 17.15 2.89 6.78
CA GLY A 133 17.97 4.09 6.70
C GLY A 133 19.08 4.02 5.65
N GLN A 134 19.68 2.85 5.47
CA GLN A 134 20.72 2.62 4.47
C GLN A 134 20.29 1.47 3.54
N ILE A 135 20.44 1.64 2.23
CA ILE A 135 19.98 0.64 1.27
C ILE A 135 21.10 0.24 0.29
N ASP A 136 21.34 -1.06 0.15
CA ASP A 136 22.13 -1.66 -0.93
C ASP A 136 21.17 -2.20 -2.00
N VAL A 137 21.09 -1.53 -3.15
CA VAL A 137 20.19 -1.87 -4.25
C VAL A 137 20.94 -2.72 -5.27
N ARG A 138 20.48 -3.95 -5.46
CA ARG A 138 21.06 -4.95 -6.36
C ARG A 138 20.13 -5.19 -7.54
N LEU A 139 20.62 -4.88 -8.74
CA LEU A 139 19.86 -4.98 -9.99
C LEU A 139 20.67 -5.79 -11.01
N ASP A 140 20.02 -6.62 -11.80
CA ASP A 140 20.64 -7.31 -12.94
C ASP A 140 20.62 -6.49 -14.24
N SER A 141 19.82 -5.41 -14.29
CA SER A 141 19.85 -4.45 -15.39
C SER A 141 21.02 -3.46 -15.25
N GLU A 142 22.13 -3.76 -15.93
CA GLU A 142 23.30 -2.86 -15.99
C GLU A 142 22.92 -1.46 -16.52
N LEU A 143 21.94 -1.38 -17.44
CA LEU A 143 21.42 -0.12 -17.95
C LEU A 143 20.84 0.76 -16.84
N LEU A 144 19.98 0.21 -15.98
CA LEU A 144 19.39 0.94 -14.86
C LEU A 144 20.46 1.40 -13.88
N VAL A 145 21.40 0.52 -13.53
CA VAL A 145 22.52 0.85 -12.63
C VAL A 145 23.32 2.04 -13.18
N LYS A 146 23.70 2.01 -14.47
CA LYS A 146 24.43 3.10 -15.12
C LYS A 146 23.62 4.39 -15.23
N GLN A 147 22.31 4.30 -15.46
CA GLN A 147 21.43 5.48 -15.47
C GLN A 147 21.33 6.11 -14.08
N LEU A 148 21.05 5.32 -13.05
CA LEU A 148 20.92 5.78 -11.67
C LEU A 148 22.24 6.34 -11.12
N GLY A 149 23.36 5.74 -11.52
CA GLY A 149 24.72 6.23 -11.26
C GLY A 149 25.12 7.48 -12.05
N GLY A 150 24.26 7.97 -12.96
CA GLY A 150 24.53 9.18 -13.75
C GLY A 150 25.52 8.99 -14.90
N GLN A 151 25.96 7.76 -15.16
CA GLN A 151 26.87 7.43 -16.25
C GLN A 151 26.14 7.53 -17.60
N TYR A 152 24.89 7.08 -17.65
CA TYR A 152 24.06 7.10 -18.86
C TYR A 152 22.84 8.00 -18.71
N GLN A 153 22.49 8.71 -19.80
CA GLN A 153 21.29 9.53 -19.86
C GLN A 153 20.04 8.69 -20.22
N VAL A 154 18.93 8.96 -19.54
CA VAL A 154 17.62 8.42 -19.92
C VAL A 154 17.08 9.16 -21.15
N LYS A 155 17.17 8.52 -22.31
CA LYS A 155 16.73 9.10 -23.59
C LYS A 155 15.21 9.05 -23.79
N ALA A 156 14.59 7.93 -23.44
CA ALA A 156 13.16 7.71 -23.65
C ALA A 156 12.31 8.65 -22.77
N PRO A 157 11.47 9.53 -23.35
CA PRO A 157 10.72 10.52 -22.56
C PRO A 157 9.84 9.91 -21.48
N HIS A 158 9.19 8.78 -21.75
CA HIS A 158 8.31 8.09 -20.80
C HIS A 158 9.05 7.46 -19.60
N LEU A 159 10.37 7.23 -19.70
CA LEU A 159 11.18 6.72 -18.60
C LEU A 159 11.72 7.84 -17.69
N LYS A 160 11.79 9.09 -18.17
CA LYS A 160 12.33 10.21 -17.38
C LYS A 160 11.59 10.42 -16.05
N PRO A 161 10.24 10.37 -15.99
CA PRO A 161 9.53 10.51 -14.72
C PRO A 161 9.85 9.38 -13.74
N LEU A 162 9.97 8.14 -14.23
CA LEU A 162 10.31 6.98 -13.39
C LEU A 162 11.72 7.09 -12.83
N PHE A 163 12.67 7.51 -13.67
CA PHE A 163 14.04 7.80 -13.26
C PHE A 163 14.12 8.90 -12.20
N GLN A 164 13.43 10.02 -12.42
CA GLN A 164 13.40 11.13 -11.46
C GLN A 164 12.81 10.69 -10.12
N LYS A 165 11.72 9.93 -10.15
CA LYS A 165 11.10 9.37 -8.93
C LYS A 165 12.06 8.42 -8.20
N ALA A 166 12.77 7.54 -8.93
CA ALA A 166 13.75 6.64 -8.34
C ALA A 166 14.89 7.42 -7.67
N LYS A 167 15.44 8.45 -8.33
CA LYS A 167 16.46 9.32 -7.75
C LYS A 167 15.96 10.06 -6.50
N ALA A 168 14.72 10.55 -6.52
CA ALA A 168 14.11 11.23 -5.38
C ALA A 168 13.91 10.28 -4.19
N LEU A 169 13.51 9.03 -4.41
CA LEU A 169 13.40 8.02 -3.35
C LEU A 169 14.77 7.65 -2.79
N LEU A 170 15.77 7.43 -3.64
CA LEU A 170 17.14 7.12 -3.22
C LEU A 170 17.75 8.21 -2.32
N GLN A 171 17.39 9.48 -2.53
CA GLN A 171 17.84 10.60 -1.70
C GLN A 171 17.22 10.66 -0.30
N GLN A 172 16.15 9.88 -0.04
CA GLN A 172 15.52 9.84 1.28
C GLN A 172 16.26 8.91 2.26
N PHE A 173 17.08 7.98 1.73
CA PHE A 173 17.94 7.15 2.56
C PHE A 173 19.15 7.95 3.04
N THR A 174 19.62 7.65 4.26
CA THR A 174 20.87 8.19 4.80
C THR A 174 22.11 7.70 4.05
N GLY A 175 21.99 6.57 3.35
CA GLY A 175 22.99 6.06 2.41
C GLY A 175 22.34 5.12 1.41
N ALA A 176 22.68 5.27 0.12
CA ALA A 176 22.20 4.39 -0.94
C ALA A 176 23.38 3.95 -1.81
N HIS A 177 23.55 2.64 -1.95
CA HIS A 177 24.49 2.02 -2.87
C HIS A 177 23.71 1.28 -3.95
N ILE A 178 24.18 1.33 -5.19
CA ILE A 178 23.50 0.70 -6.33
C ILE A 178 24.55 -0.09 -7.09
N VAL A 179 24.31 -1.38 -7.25
CA VAL A 179 25.28 -2.33 -7.79
C VAL A 179 24.60 -3.26 -8.77
N HIS A 180 25.32 -3.53 -9.85
CA HIS A 180 24.94 -4.57 -10.79
C HIS A 180 25.30 -5.95 -10.23
N VAL A 181 24.34 -6.87 -10.26
CA VAL A 181 24.52 -8.29 -9.91
C VAL A 181 24.18 -9.16 -11.11
N ARG A 182 24.69 -10.39 -11.15
CA ARG A 182 24.30 -11.32 -12.23
C ARG A 182 22.87 -11.81 -12.02
N ARG A 183 22.18 -12.18 -13.11
CA ARG A 183 20.78 -12.63 -13.07
C ARG A 183 20.55 -13.82 -12.13
N GLU A 184 21.52 -14.73 -12.03
CA GLU A 184 21.43 -15.89 -11.13
C GLU A 184 21.36 -15.49 -9.65
N GLN A 185 21.84 -14.29 -9.31
CA GLN A 185 21.79 -13.72 -7.96
C GLN A 185 20.48 -12.96 -7.69
N ASN A 186 19.66 -12.69 -8.71
CA ASN A 186 18.41 -11.92 -8.64
C ASN A 186 17.15 -12.80 -8.78
N GLY A 187 17.29 -14.13 -8.71
CA GLY A 187 16.23 -15.08 -9.06
C GLY A 187 14.95 -14.97 -8.23
N VAL A 188 15.02 -14.49 -6.99
CA VAL A 188 13.82 -14.28 -6.14
C VAL A 188 12.97 -13.14 -6.69
N ALA A 189 13.57 -12.01 -7.07
CA ALA A 189 12.85 -10.87 -7.63
C ALA A 189 12.28 -11.20 -9.02
N ASP A 190 13.06 -11.88 -9.87
CA ASP A 190 12.60 -12.39 -11.18
C ASP A 190 11.39 -13.32 -11.01
N GLY A 191 11.48 -14.27 -10.08
CA GLY A 191 10.38 -15.19 -9.76
C GLY A 191 9.11 -14.46 -9.32
N LEU A 192 9.24 -13.43 -8.49
CA LEU A 192 8.12 -12.60 -8.04
C LEU A 192 7.48 -11.81 -9.21
N ALA A 193 8.27 -11.28 -10.14
CA ALA A 193 7.77 -10.60 -11.33
C ALA A 193 7.00 -11.58 -12.25
N ASN A 194 7.54 -12.77 -12.47
CA ASN A 194 6.90 -13.83 -13.26
C ASN A 194 5.59 -14.31 -12.64
N GLN A 195 5.57 -14.56 -11.33
CA GLN A 195 4.34 -14.90 -10.60
C GLN A 195 3.28 -13.81 -10.71
N ALA A 196 3.66 -12.54 -10.80
CA ALA A 196 2.72 -11.45 -10.99
C ALA A 196 2.01 -11.53 -12.34
N MET A 197 2.75 -11.88 -13.40
CA MET A 197 2.21 -12.07 -14.74
C MET A 197 1.34 -13.33 -14.84
N ASP A 198 1.74 -14.42 -14.18
CA ASP A 198 1.01 -15.69 -14.21
C ASP A 198 -0.31 -15.64 -13.44
N ARG A 199 -0.34 -15.02 -12.26
CA ARG A 199 -1.57 -14.90 -11.44
C ARG A 199 -2.71 -14.18 -12.15
N ARG A 200 -2.41 -13.39 -13.19
CA ARG A 200 -3.44 -12.71 -14.01
C ARG A 200 -3.82 -13.49 -15.26
N ALA A 201 -2.94 -14.38 -15.75
CA ALA A 201 -3.20 -15.22 -16.91
C ALA A 201 -4.19 -16.37 -16.60
N ASN A 202 -4.35 -16.70 -15.31
CA ASN A 202 -5.39 -17.58 -14.77
C ASN A 202 -6.63 -16.79 -14.34
#